data_AF-A0A535I6H6-F1
#
_entry.id   AF-A0A535I6H6-F1
#
_cell.length_a   1.000
_cell.length_b   1.000
_cell.length_c   1.000
_cell.angle_alpha   90.00
_cell.angle_beta   90.00
_cell.angle_gamma   90.00
#
_symmetry.space_group_name_H-M   'P 1'
#
loop_
_entity.id
_entity.type
_entity.pdbx_description
1 polymer ?
#
loop_
_entity_poly.entity_id
_entity_poly.type
_entity_poly.pdbx_seq_one_letter_code
_entity_poly.pdbx_strand_id
1 'polypeptide(L)'
;MAELKTRGRDDLVARAWLPLHNYLLNHPVDYPDDDVNLKSVPLEASEIERRRLTPAQVAAINHARLISHMARTPGGHTVMDKPSDDSNGFRKFEMYERIFMSRFGYEVPIISTEGGAIGGAREDPRYPSLDDADVSAETLYAYQYMLQQAPAYYFAFTPWILANFAGGHGDPRFEAAAWYKAINGPTLPVVAALKRNPLIGQVRVHQP
;
A
#
# COMPACT_ATOMS: atom_id res chain seq x y z
N MET A 1 9.03 21.14 6.88
CA MET A 1 9.87 21.30 5.67
C MET A 1 10.08 22.76 5.30
N ALA A 2 9.03 23.58 5.13
CA ALA A 2 9.18 25.01 4.78
C ALA A 2 10.10 25.77 5.76
N GLU A 3 9.91 25.58 7.07
CA GLU A 3 10.73 26.23 8.10
C GLU A 3 12.21 25.84 8.06
N LEU A 4 12.54 24.59 7.72
CA LEU A 4 13.92 24.14 7.57
C LEU A 4 14.61 24.86 6.41
N LYS A 5 13.89 25.02 5.29
CA LYS A 5 14.38 25.76 4.12
C LYS A 5 14.55 27.25 4.43
N THR A 6 13.59 27.86 5.12
CA THR A 6 13.68 29.27 5.57
C THR A 6 14.88 29.51 6.48
N ARG A 7 15.23 28.53 7.33
CA ARG A 7 16.40 28.60 8.22
C ARG A 7 17.73 28.24 7.54
N GLY A 8 17.72 27.89 6.24
CA GLY A 8 18.91 27.42 5.52
C GLY A 8 19.47 26.12 6.09
N ARG A 9 18.61 25.26 6.67
CA ARG A 9 18.97 24.00 7.33
C ARG A 9 18.43 22.75 6.63
N ASP A 10 18.23 22.85 5.32
CA ASP A 10 17.88 21.69 4.49
C ASP A 10 19.04 20.67 4.38
N ASP A 11 20.26 21.06 4.73
CA ASP A 11 21.42 20.18 4.91
C ASP A 11 21.16 18.98 5.84
N LEU A 12 20.33 19.18 6.86
CA LEU A 12 19.96 18.14 7.83
C LEU A 12 19.17 17.00 7.19
N VAL A 13 18.43 17.31 6.14
CA VAL A 13 17.53 16.38 5.45
C VAL A 13 18.28 15.63 4.35
N ALA A 14 19.27 16.27 3.72
CA ALA A 14 20.09 15.68 2.66
C ALA A 14 20.90 14.43 3.09
N ARG A 15 21.09 14.22 4.39
CA ARG A 15 21.78 13.03 4.95
C ARG A 15 20.85 12.09 5.70
N ALA A 16 19.54 12.34 5.64
CA ALA A 16 18.55 11.55 6.34
C ALA A 16 17.94 10.48 5.44
N TRP A 17 17.30 9.51 6.08
CA TRP A 17 16.39 8.59 5.43
C TRP A 17 14.96 8.99 5.78
N LEU A 18 14.07 8.90 4.81
CA LEU A 18 12.65 9.08 5.03
C LEU A 18 12.02 7.73 5.44
N PRO A 19 11.55 7.57 6.68
CA PRO A 19 10.73 6.43 7.04
C PRO A 19 9.34 6.57 6.43
N LEU A 20 8.83 5.49 5.84
CA LEU A 20 7.52 5.47 5.20
C LEU A 20 6.65 4.31 5.69
N HIS A 21 5.41 4.61 6.06
CA HIS A 21 4.37 3.61 6.31
C HIS A 21 3.61 3.38 5.00
N ASN A 22 4.03 2.36 4.24
CA ASN A 22 3.59 2.11 2.85
C ASN A 22 2.46 1.07 2.80
N TYR A 23 1.35 1.36 3.47
CA TYR A 23 0.16 0.49 3.44
C TYR A 23 -0.61 0.66 2.14
N LEU A 24 -1.08 -0.47 1.62
CA LEU A 24 -1.93 -0.51 0.44
C LEU A 24 -3.40 -0.20 0.77
N LEU A 25 -3.75 -0.27 2.07
CA LEU A 25 -5.14 -0.29 2.54
C LEU A 25 -5.89 -1.41 1.82
N ASN A 26 -7.03 -1.12 1.20
CA ASN A 26 -7.75 -2.02 0.31
C ASN A 26 -7.74 -1.56 -1.15
N HIS A 27 -6.70 -0.83 -1.56
CA HIS A 27 -6.51 -0.38 -2.94
C HIS A 27 -5.69 -1.37 -3.76
N PRO A 28 -5.94 -1.47 -5.09
CA PRO A 28 -5.07 -2.24 -5.97
C PRO A 28 -3.69 -1.59 -6.09
N VAL A 29 -2.70 -2.36 -6.57
CA VAL A 29 -1.30 -1.93 -6.63
C VAL A 29 -1.03 -0.79 -7.62
N ASP A 30 -1.90 -0.61 -8.60
CA ASP A 30 -1.87 0.46 -9.60
C ASP A 30 -2.62 1.73 -9.17
N TYR A 31 -3.30 1.73 -8.01
CA TYR A 31 -3.87 2.94 -7.41
C TYR A 31 -2.83 4.07 -7.34
N PRO A 32 -3.18 5.32 -7.68
CA PRO A 32 -4.52 5.82 -8.01
C PRO A 32 -4.90 5.77 -9.51
N ASP A 33 -4.15 5.07 -10.35
CA ASP A 33 -4.37 5.05 -11.80
C ASP A 33 -5.36 3.96 -12.26
N ASP A 34 -5.98 3.25 -11.33
CA ASP A 34 -6.96 2.22 -11.64
C ASP A 34 -8.32 2.79 -12.14
N ASP A 35 -9.10 1.96 -12.82
CA ASP A 35 -10.38 2.36 -13.41
C ASP A 35 -11.47 2.69 -12.37
N VAL A 36 -11.40 2.15 -11.15
CA VAL A 36 -12.35 2.48 -10.09
C VAL A 36 -12.11 3.92 -9.64
N ASN A 37 -10.86 4.30 -9.42
CA ASN A 37 -10.49 5.64 -9.03
C ASN A 37 -10.72 6.66 -10.16
N LEU A 38 -10.36 6.32 -11.40
CA LEU A 38 -10.41 7.27 -12.53
C LEU A 38 -11.79 7.42 -13.17
N LYS A 39 -12.59 6.34 -13.17
CA LYS A 39 -13.83 6.25 -13.95
C LYS A 39 -15.04 5.80 -13.15
N SER A 40 -14.87 5.45 -11.88
CA SER A 40 -15.95 4.93 -11.00
C SER A 40 -16.72 3.76 -11.62
N VAL A 41 -16.00 2.83 -12.24
CA VAL A 41 -16.60 1.64 -12.84
C VAL A 41 -17.29 0.77 -11.77
N PRO A 42 -18.49 0.21 -12.05
CA PRO A 42 -19.15 -0.70 -11.12
C PRO A 42 -18.35 -1.99 -10.91
N LEU A 43 -18.70 -2.74 -9.86
CA LEU A 43 -18.16 -4.08 -9.62
C LEU A 43 -18.47 -5.02 -10.81
N GLU A 44 -17.44 -5.70 -11.29
CA GLU A 44 -17.56 -6.71 -12.33
C GLU A 44 -18.11 -8.04 -11.78
N ALA A 45 -18.82 -8.81 -12.60
CA ALA A 45 -19.41 -10.09 -12.17
C ALA A 45 -18.35 -11.08 -11.64
N SER A 46 -17.17 -11.12 -12.27
CA SER A 46 -16.05 -11.95 -11.85
C SER A 46 -15.45 -11.50 -10.51
N GLU A 47 -15.43 -10.19 -10.24
CA GLU A 47 -14.99 -9.63 -8.97
C GLU A 47 -15.96 -10.02 -7.85
N ILE A 48 -17.27 -9.88 -8.10
CA ILE A 48 -18.35 -10.26 -7.18
C ILE A 48 -18.25 -11.75 -6.83
N GLU A 49 -18.06 -12.61 -7.84
CA GLU A 49 -17.95 -14.05 -7.66
C GLU A 49 -16.69 -14.43 -6.87
N ARG A 50 -15.52 -13.90 -7.26
CA ARG A 50 -14.24 -14.18 -6.58
C ARG A 50 -14.32 -13.81 -5.10
N ARG A 51 -14.85 -12.63 -4.81
CA ARG A 51 -14.95 -12.05 -3.47
C ARG A 51 -16.14 -12.57 -2.68
N ARG A 52 -17.05 -13.34 -3.32
CA ARG A 52 -18.31 -13.85 -2.75
C ARG A 52 -19.15 -12.75 -2.11
N LEU A 53 -19.26 -11.61 -2.79
CA LEU A 53 -19.99 -10.46 -2.25
C LEU A 53 -21.49 -10.72 -2.23
N THR A 54 -22.13 -10.36 -1.12
CA THR A 54 -23.59 -10.36 -1.01
C THR A 54 -24.20 -9.23 -1.85
N PRO A 55 -25.48 -9.35 -2.27
CA PRO A 55 -26.16 -8.27 -3.00
C PRO A 55 -26.13 -6.92 -2.28
N ALA A 56 -26.21 -6.92 -0.94
CA ALA A 56 -26.12 -5.70 -0.13
C ALA A 56 -24.73 -5.07 -0.18
N GLN A 57 -23.66 -5.87 -0.13
CA GLN A 57 -22.29 -5.38 -0.27
C GLN A 57 -22.04 -4.81 -1.67
N VAL A 58 -22.52 -5.50 -2.71
CA VAL A 58 -22.41 -5.03 -4.10
C VAL A 58 -23.09 -3.66 -4.25
N ALA A 59 -24.32 -3.53 -3.75
CA ALA A 59 -25.06 -2.27 -3.79
C ALA A 59 -24.32 -1.14 -3.05
N ALA A 60 -23.78 -1.43 -1.85
CA ALA A 60 -23.05 -0.45 -1.05
C ALA A 60 -21.75 0.01 -1.72
N ILE A 61 -20.96 -0.91 -2.26
CA ILE A 61 -19.70 -0.60 -2.96
C ILE A 61 -19.98 0.20 -4.23
N ASN A 62 -20.93 -0.25 -5.07
CA ASN A 62 -21.28 0.48 -6.29
C ASN A 62 -21.84 1.87 -5.98
N HIS A 63 -22.62 2.02 -4.92
CA HIS A 63 -23.05 3.33 -4.45
C HIS A 63 -21.86 4.21 -4.03
N ALA A 64 -20.88 3.66 -3.28
CA ALA A 64 -19.68 4.39 -2.89
C ALA A 64 -18.84 4.85 -4.10
N ARG A 65 -18.67 3.99 -5.12
CA ARG A 65 -18.02 4.33 -6.39
C ARG A 65 -18.78 5.43 -7.14
N LEU A 66 -20.11 5.34 -7.22
CA LEU A 66 -20.94 6.35 -7.89
C LEU A 66 -20.81 7.74 -7.26
N ILE A 67 -20.77 7.83 -5.93
CA ILE A 67 -20.74 9.13 -5.23
C ILE A 67 -19.34 9.71 -5.06
N SER A 68 -18.26 9.00 -5.41
CA SER A 68 -16.89 9.47 -5.14
C SER A 68 -16.44 10.66 -5.98
N HIS A 69 -17.00 10.84 -7.19
CA HIS A 69 -16.79 12.05 -8.01
C HIS A 69 -17.92 13.08 -7.89
N MET A 70 -18.94 12.82 -7.06
CA MET A 70 -19.92 13.86 -6.78
C MET A 70 -19.27 14.93 -5.89
N ALA A 71 -19.44 16.21 -6.26
CA ALA A 71 -18.94 17.32 -5.46
C ALA A 71 -19.48 17.20 -4.02
N ARG A 72 -18.60 16.89 -3.07
CA ARG A 72 -18.92 16.98 -1.64
C ARG A 72 -18.93 18.44 -1.22
N THR A 73 -19.72 18.76 -0.19
CA THR A 73 -19.88 20.07 0.45
C THR A 73 -18.54 20.81 0.59
N PRO A 74 -18.46 22.16 0.47
CA PRO A 74 -17.19 22.89 0.57
C PRO A 74 -16.42 22.52 1.85
N GLY A 75 -15.22 21.96 1.69
CA GLY A 75 -14.40 21.42 2.79
C GLY A 75 -14.37 19.90 2.90
N GLY A 76 -15.19 19.18 2.12
CA GLY A 76 -15.10 17.73 1.94
C GLY A 76 -14.08 17.40 0.86
N HIS A 77 -13.08 16.57 1.18
CA HIS A 77 -12.08 16.14 0.22
C HIS A 77 -12.75 15.41 -0.95
N THR A 78 -12.72 16.02 -2.13
CA THR A 78 -12.88 15.32 -3.40
C THR A 78 -11.79 14.25 -3.50
N VAL A 79 -12.09 13.12 -4.12
CA VAL A 79 -11.06 12.20 -4.62
C VAL A 79 -10.33 12.93 -5.76
N MET A 80 -9.44 13.84 -5.37
CA MET A 80 -8.07 14.01 -5.82
C MET A 80 -7.86 13.66 -7.30
N ASP A 81 -8.13 14.64 -8.17
CA ASP A 81 -7.99 14.59 -9.64
C ASP A 81 -6.56 14.31 -10.13
N LYS A 82 -5.57 14.26 -9.23
CA LYS A 82 -4.17 14.02 -9.55
C LYS A 82 -3.61 12.89 -8.68
N PRO A 83 -2.75 12.01 -9.22
CA PRO A 83 -2.00 11.04 -8.42
C PRO A 83 -1.14 11.63 -7.30
N SER A 84 -0.86 12.95 -7.33
CA SER A 84 -0.20 13.65 -6.23
C SER A 84 -1.10 13.91 -5.05
N ASP A 85 -2.41 13.87 -5.23
CA ASP A 85 -3.31 14.38 -4.23
C ASP A 85 -3.62 13.21 -3.27
N ASP A 86 -3.91 11.98 -3.75
CA ASP A 86 -3.99 10.77 -2.90
C ASP A 86 -2.80 9.83 -3.07
N SER A 87 -2.14 9.51 -1.96
CA SER A 87 -0.99 8.60 -1.93
C SER A 87 -1.24 7.35 -1.10
N ASN A 88 -2.46 7.13 -0.60
CA ASN A 88 -2.76 5.94 0.17
C ASN A 88 -2.83 4.74 -0.78
N GLY A 89 -1.76 3.96 -0.86
CA GLY A 89 -1.64 2.83 -1.78
C GLY A 89 -0.19 2.39 -1.93
N PHE A 90 0.06 1.38 -2.76
CA PHE A 90 1.41 0.85 -2.97
C PHE A 90 2.42 1.92 -3.41
N ARG A 91 1.99 2.84 -4.27
CA ARG A 91 2.83 3.86 -4.92
C ARG A 91 3.05 5.12 -4.09
N LYS A 92 2.74 5.11 -2.79
CA LYS A 92 2.91 6.25 -1.87
C LYS A 92 4.32 6.84 -1.90
N PHE A 93 5.34 5.99 -2.06
CA PHE A 93 6.74 6.41 -2.11
C PHE A 93 7.01 7.41 -3.25
N GLU A 94 6.31 7.31 -4.38
CA GLU A 94 6.43 8.25 -5.50
C GLU A 94 5.93 9.65 -5.10
N MET A 95 4.83 9.72 -4.35
CA MET A 95 4.32 11.01 -3.86
C MET A 95 5.31 11.66 -2.89
N TYR A 96 5.91 10.88 -2.00
CA TYR A 96 6.91 11.43 -1.09
C TYR A 96 8.14 11.92 -1.85
N GLU A 97 8.63 11.20 -2.87
CA GLU A 97 9.69 11.72 -3.73
C GLU A 97 9.30 13.07 -4.37
N ARG A 98 8.09 13.19 -4.93
CA ARG A 98 7.61 14.46 -5.52
C ARG A 98 7.54 15.59 -4.51
N ILE A 99 7.16 15.30 -3.26
CA ILE A 99 7.18 16.28 -2.17
C ILE A 99 8.62 16.74 -1.94
N PHE A 100 9.58 15.83 -1.84
CA PHE A 100 10.98 16.20 -1.59
C PHE A 100 11.60 16.94 -2.77
N MET A 101 11.38 16.49 -4.00
CA MET A 101 11.82 17.21 -5.20
C MET A 101 11.22 18.62 -5.27
N SER A 102 9.91 18.78 -5.04
CA SER A 102 9.28 20.11 -5.08
C SER A 102 9.74 21.04 -3.95
N ARG A 103 10.05 20.50 -2.77
CA ARG A 103 10.43 21.29 -1.60
C ARG A 103 11.92 21.60 -1.56
N PHE A 104 12.78 20.66 -1.92
CA PHE A 104 14.22 20.75 -1.73
C PHE A 104 15.04 20.64 -3.02
N GLY A 105 14.46 20.11 -4.10
CA GLY A 105 15.14 19.97 -5.39
C GLY A 105 16.06 18.76 -5.47
N TYR A 106 15.97 17.82 -4.53
CA TYR A 106 16.72 16.57 -4.53
C TYR A 106 15.91 15.43 -3.90
N GLU A 107 16.23 14.19 -4.31
CA GLU A 107 15.68 12.97 -3.74
C GLU A 107 16.33 12.65 -2.38
N VAL A 108 15.56 12.03 -1.49
CA VAL A 108 16.10 11.42 -0.26
C VAL A 108 15.82 9.92 -0.28
N PRO A 109 16.72 9.08 0.26
CA PRO A 109 16.46 7.66 0.36
C PRO A 109 15.24 7.40 1.26
N ILE A 110 14.33 6.58 0.78
CA ILE A 110 13.09 6.16 1.43
C ILE A 110 13.24 4.71 1.87
N ILE A 111 12.89 4.44 3.12
CA ILE A 111 12.80 3.09 3.67
C ILE A 111 11.42 2.87 4.27
N SER A 112 10.71 1.83 3.84
CA SER A 112 9.48 1.46 4.51
C SER A 112 9.78 0.82 5.86
N THR A 113 9.15 1.33 6.90
CA THR A 113 9.24 0.79 8.28
C THR A 113 8.09 -0.15 8.59
N GLU A 114 6.97 0.02 7.90
CA GLU A 114 5.79 -0.85 7.88
C GLU A 114 5.00 -0.61 6.58
N GLY A 115 4.05 -1.48 6.26
CA GLY A 115 3.28 -1.36 5.04
C GLY A 115 2.64 -2.66 4.58
N GLY A 116 2.31 -2.73 3.30
CA GLY A 116 1.69 -3.90 2.70
C GLY A 116 0.17 -3.97 2.87
N ALA A 117 -0.34 -5.10 2.42
CA ALA A 117 -1.74 -5.49 2.46
C ALA A 117 -2.06 -6.13 3.81
N ILE A 118 -3.19 -5.77 4.41
CA ILE A 118 -3.68 -6.39 5.65
C ILE A 118 -5.03 -7.04 5.37
N GLY A 119 -5.15 -8.33 5.68
CA GLY A 119 -6.43 -9.05 5.56
C GLY A 119 -7.53 -8.36 6.39
N GLY A 120 -8.68 -8.13 5.77
CA GLY A 120 -9.80 -7.41 6.37
C GLY A 120 -9.73 -5.88 6.25
N ALA A 121 -8.65 -5.31 5.68
CA ALA A 121 -8.60 -3.88 5.33
C ALA A 121 -9.81 -3.51 4.47
N ARG A 122 -10.38 -2.32 4.71
CA ARG A 122 -11.64 -1.82 4.11
C ARG A 122 -11.84 -0.31 4.30
N GLU A 123 -10.74 0.42 4.43
CA GLU A 123 -10.71 1.84 4.74
C GLU A 123 -11.40 2.67 3.65
N ASP A 124 -11.27 2.25 2.39
CA ASP A 124 -11.97 2.86 1.28
C ASP A 124 -13.21 2.04 0.88
N PRO A 125 -14.43 2.59 1.04
CA PRO A 125 -15.68 1.88 0.74
C PRO A 125 -15.90 1.60 -0.75
N ARG A 126 -15.08 2.18 -1.65
CA ARG A 126 -15.12 1.94 -3.09
C ARG A 126 -14.55 0.57 -3.46
N TYR A 127 -13.71 -0.01 -2.61
CA TYR A 127 -13.05 -1.28 -2.87
C TYR A 127 -13.55 -2.36 -1.91
N PRO A 128 -13.64 -3.62 -2.33
CA PRO A 128 -13.95 -4.72 -1.43
C PRO A 128 -12.93 -4.84 -0.29
N SER A 129 -13.30 -5.54 0.79
CA SER A 129 -12.36 -5.85 1.86
C SER A 129 -11.33 -6.88 1.41
N LEU A 130 -10.07 -6.71 1.81
CA LEU A 130 -8.98 -7.61 1.43
C LEU A 130 -9.12 -9.00 2.07
N ASP A 131 -8.87 -10.04 1.27
CA ASP A 131 -8.76 -11.42 1.74
C ASP A 131 -7.29 -11.91 1.73
N ASP A 132 -7.06 -13.12 2.22
CA ASP A 132 -5.72 -13.72 2.29
C ASP A 132 -5.06 -13.92 0.91
N ALA A 133 -5.87 -14.05 -0.15
CA ALA A 133 -5.36 -14.19 -1.51
C ALA A 133 -4.85 -12.83 -2.03
N ASP A 134 -5.54 -11.74 -1.71
CA ASP A 134 -5.07 -10.38 -2.01
C ASP A 134 -3.76 -10.09 -1.27
N VAL A 135 -3.69 -10.40 0.04
CA VAL A 135 -2.45 -10.24 0.83
C VAL A 135 -1.28 -10.97 0.18
N SER A 136 -1.52 -12.19 -0.30
CA SER A 136 -0.50 -13.00 -0.98
C SER A 136 -0.08 -12.38 -2.32
N ALA A 137 -1.03 -11.98 -3.15
CA ALA A 137 -0.80 -11.41 -4.47
C ALA A 137 -0.07 -10.08 -4.40
N GLU A 138 -0.53 -9.17 -3.54
CA GLU A 138 0.04 -7.83 -3.37
C GLU A 138 1.44 -7.89 -2.75
N THR A 139 1.68 -8.80 -1.79
CA THR A 139 3.02 -9.01 -1.23
C THR A 139 4.00 -9.52 -2.29
N LEU A 140 3.59 -10.50 -3.10
CA LEU A 140 4.43 -11.01 -4.19
C LEU A 140 4.73 -9.92 -5.22
N TYR A 141 3.72 -9.15 -5.61
CA TYR A 141 3.89 -8.01 -6.50
C TYR A 141 4.90 -7.01 -5.94
N ALA A 142 4.74 -6.60 -4.68
CA ALA A 142 5.62 -5.63 -4.04
C ALA A 142 7.09 -6.09 -4.02
N TYR A 143 7.34 -7.36 -3.68
CA TYR A 143 8.70 -7.91 -3.70
C TYR A 143 9.29 -8.03 -5.11
N GLN A 144 8.48 -8.40 -6.11
CA GLN A 144 8.92 -8.40 -7.50
C GLN A 144 9.22 -6.98 -7.99
N TYR A 145 8.36 -6.02 -7.65
CA TYR A 145 8.56 -4.60 -7.97
C TYR A 145 9.88 -4.09 -7.38
N MET A 146 10.19 -4.41 -6.12
CA MET A 146 11.46 -4.01 -5.50
C MET A 146 12.70 -4.51 -6.24
N LEU A 147 12.63 -5.70 -6.86
CA LEU A 147 13.74 -6.26 -7.62
C LEU A 147 13.82 -5.75 -9.06
N GLN A 148 12.68 -5.41 -9.67
CA GLN A 148 12.61 -5.19 -11.12
C GLN A 148 12.40 -3.73 -11.51
N GLN A 149 11.67 -2.97 -10.70
CA GLN A 149 11.06 -1.71 -11.12
C GLN A 149 11.23 -0.57 -10.12
N ALA A 150 11.52 -0.86 -8.85
CA ALA A 150 11.65 0.19 -7.86
C ALA A 150 12.64 1.27 -8.33
N PRO A 151 12.45 2.53 -7.93
CA PRO A 151 13.42 3.60 -8.15
C PRO A 151 14.56 3.54 -7.14
N ALA A 152 15.74 4.08 -7.46
CA ALA A 152 16.94 3.98 -6.62
C ALA A 152 16.73 4.57 -5.22
N TYR A 153 15.91 5.62 -5.11
CA TYR A 153 15.57 6.25 -3.83
C TYR A 153 14.66 5.37 -2.95
N TYR A 154 13.98 4.35 -3.48
CA TYR A 154 13.15 3.45 -2.66
C TYR A 154 13.90 2.16 -2.34
N PHE A 155 14.38 2.07 -1.10
CA PHE A 155 15.39 1.08 -0.72
C PHE A 155 14.82 -0.24 -0.22
N ALA A 156 13.78 -0.19 0.62
CA ALA A 156 13.16 -1.39 1.16
C ALA A 156 11.65 -1.21 1.33
N PHE A 157 10.93 -2.29 1.05
CA PHE A 157 9.52 -2.47 1.36
C PHE A 157 9.37 -3.48 2.51
N THR A 158 8.68 -3.08 3.58
CA THR A 158 8.58 -3.86 4.81
C THR A 158 7.10 -4.09 5.14
N PRO A 159 6.55 -5.30 4.94
CA PRO A 159 5.15 -5.57 5.23
C PRO A 159 4.88 -5.76 6.73
N TRP A 160 3.65 -5.43 7.14
CA TRP A 160 3.09 -5.60 8.48
C TRP A 160 2.24 -6.88 8.56
N ILE A 161 2.50 -7.89 9.39
CA ILE A 161 3.71 -8.27 10.15
C ILE A 161 3.97 -9.76 9.95
N LEU A 162 5.23 -10.16 10.01
CA LEU A 162 5.61 -11.56 9.86
C LEU A 162 5.09 -12.44 11.00
N ALA A 163 5.26 -12.02 12.26
CA ALA A 163 4.85 -12.79 13.43
C ALA A 163 4.56 -11.86 14.62
N ASN A 164 3.55 -12.20 15.43
CA ASN A 164 3.23 -11.52 16.69
C ASN A 164 3.43 -12.45 17.88
N PHE A 165 2.47 -13.33 18.17
CA PHE A 165 2.61 -14.33 19.24
C PHE A 165 3.72 -15.35 18.94
N ALA A 166 3.83 -15.81 17.69
CA ALA A 166 4.98 -16.63 17.27
C ALA A 166 6.32 -15.90 17.38
N GLY A 167 6.31 -14.57 17.33
CA GLY A 167 7.48 -13.72 17.54
C GLY A 167 7.76 -13.39 19.02
N GLY A 168 6.95 -13.92 19.95
CA GLY A 168 7.08 -13.68 21.39
C GLY A 168 6.51 -12.35 21.88
N HIS A 169 5.81 -11.59 21.03
CA HIS A 169 5.07 -10.41 21.49
C HIS A 169 3.76 -10.83 22.18
N GLY A 170 3.24 -10.01 23.11
CA GLY A 170 2.10 -10.36 23.94
C GLY A 170 0.81 -9.60 23.61
N ASP A 171 0.85 -8.64 22.69
CA ASP A 171 -0.32 -7.81 22.37
C ASP A 171 -1.25 -8.52 21.37
N PRO A 172 -2.49 -8.89 21.75
CA PRO A 172 -3.40 -9.58 20.85
C PRO A 172 -3.88 -8.73 19.67
N ARG A 173 -3.75 -7.40 19.74
CA ARG A 173 -4.25 -6.48 18.69
C ARG A 173 -3.57 -6.70 17.34
N PHE A 174 -2.34 -7.22 17.34
CA PHE A 174 -1.56 -7.44 16.12
C PHE A 174 -1.66 -8.85 15.55
N GLU A 175 -2.21 -9.80 16.30
CA GLU A 175 -2.24 -11.22 15.91
C GLU A 175 -3.07 -11.48 14.65
N ALA A 176 -4.13 -10.67 14.44
CA ALA A 176 -4.96 -10.76 13.25
C ALA A 176 -4.13 -10.54 11.96
N ALA A 177 -3.22 -9.57 11.96
CA ALA A 177 -2.37 -9.22 10.83
C ALA A 177 -1.12 -10.12 10.68
N ALA A 178 -0.77 -10.90 11.71
CA ALA A 178 0.44 -11.73 11.69
C ALA A 178 0.36 -12.88 10.68
N TRP A 179 1.43 -13.07 9.89
CA TRP A 179 1.49 -14.16 8.91
C TRP A 179 1.72 -15.52 9.56
N TYR A 180 2.64 -15.60 10.51
CA TYR A 180 2.78 -16.73 11.42
C TYR A 180 1.89 -16.47 12.63
N LYS A 181 0.88 -17.32 12.81
CA LYS A 181 0.05 -17.29 14.02
C LYS A 181 0.84 -17.80 15.22
N ALA A 182 0.25 -17.79 16.42
CA ALA A 182 0.78 -18.32 17.68
C ALA A 182 1.81 -19.46 17.57
N ILE A 183 2.69 -19.63 18.57
CA ILE A 183 3.75 -20.66 18.53
C ILE A 183 3.18 -22.04 18.11
N ASN A 184 3.75 -22.62 17.05
CA ASN A 184 3.29 -23.86 16.39
C ASN A 184 1.91 -23.81 15.71
N GLY A 185 1.37 -22.62 15.50
CA GLY A 185 0.12 -22.36 14.80
C GLY A 185 0.26 -22.35 13.28
N PRO A 186 -0.86 -22.18 12.55
CA PRO A 186 -0.85 -22.11 11.10
C PRO A 186 -0.18 -20.83 10.59
N THR A 187 0.11 -20.80 9.29
CA THR A 187 0.58 -19.61 8.59
C THR A 187 -0.45 -19.14 7.58
N LEU A 188 -0.54 -17.83 7.35
CA LEU A 188 -1.29 -17.27 6.23
C LEU A 188 -0.74 -17.78 4.88
N PRO A 189 -1.57 -17.86 3.82
CA PRO A 189 -1.16 -18.37 2.51
C PRO A 189 0.06 -17.66 1.89
N VAL A 190 0.28 -16.38 2.21
CA VAL A 190 1.43 -15.59 1.75
C VAL A 190 2.77 -16.25 2.10
N VAL A 191 2.88 -16.92 3.25
CA VAL A 191 4.11 -17.62 3.65
C VAL A 191 4.44 -18.75 2.68
N ALA A 192 3.44 -19.55 2.32
CA ALA A 192 3.62 -20.63 1.36
C ALA A 192 3.88 -20.09 -0.06
N ALA A 193 3.23 -18.98 -0.42
CA ALA A 193 3.44 -18.31 -1.71
C ALA A 193 4.88 -17.81 -1.87
N LEU A 194 5.43 -17.15 -0.83
CA LEU A 194 6.82 -16.68 -0.81
C LEU A 194 7.83 -17.84 -0.85
N LYS A 195 7.57 -18.94 -0.11
CA LYS A 195 8.43 -20.13 -0.15
C LYS A 195 8.46 -20.81 -1.52
N ARG A 196 7.35 -20.77 -2.28
CA ARG A 196 7.28 -21.30 -3.65
C ARG A 196 7.91 -20.39 -4.70
N ASN A 197 8.04 -19.10 -4.41
CA ASN A 197 8.68 -18.12 -5.28
C ASN A 197 9.96 -17.56 -4.64
N PRO A 198 11.00 -18.39 -4.42
CA PRO A 198 12.24 -17.92 -3.85
C PRO A 198 12.96 -17.04 -4.88
N LEU A 199 13.02 -15.74 -4.62
CA LEU A 199 13.80 -14.78 -5.42
C LEU A 199 15.28 -14.76 -4.98
N ILE A 200 15.77 -15.86 -4.39
CA ILE A 200 17.11 -15.98 -3.81
C ILE A 200 18.16 -15.81 -4.90
N GLY A 201 19.10 -14.88 -4.70
CA GLY A 201 20.19 -14.61 -5.63
C GLY A 201 19.81 -13.75 -6.85
N GLN A 202 18.54 -13.36 -7.00
CA GLN A 202 18.18 -12.36 -8.00
C GLN A 202 18.66 -10.99 -7.54
N VAL A 203 19.53 -10.39 -8.35
CA VAL A 203 19.97 -9.01 -8.17
C VAL A 203 19.02 -8.08 -8.91
N ARG A 204 18.91 -6.84 -8.41
CA ARG A 204 18.14 -5.80 -9.08
C ARG A 204 18.69 -5.61 -10.48
N VAL A 205 17.80 -5.68 -11.48
CA VAL A 205 18.18 -5.33 -12.84
C VAL A 205 18.31 -3.81 -12.88
N HIS A 206 19.55 -3.30 -12.88
CA HIS A 206 19.77 -1.88 -13.10
C HIS A 206 19.37 -1.55 -14.54
N GLN A 207 18.24 -0.89 -14.71
CA GLN A 207 17.99 -0.15 -15.93
C GLN A 207 18.83 1.13 -15.88
N PRO A 208 19.66 1.39 -16.91
CA PRO A 208 20.54 2.56 -16.98
C PRO A 208 19.77 3.87 -17.06
#